data_AF-V4MAI8-F1
#
_entry.id   AF-V4MAI8-F1
#
_cell.length_a   1.000
_cell.length_b   1.000
_cell.length_c   1.000
_cell.angle_alpha   90.00
_cell.angle_beta   90.00
_cell.angle_gamma   90.00
#
_symmetry.space_group_name_H-M   'P 1'
#
loop_
_entity.id
_entity.type
_entity.pdbx_description
1 polymer ?
#
loop_
_entity_poly.entity_id
_entity_poly.type
_entity_poly.pdbx_seq_one_letter_code
_entity_poly.pdbx_strand_id
1 'polypeptide(L)'
;KSRFVFIYNAVSSAVRQWVQRGKMQTKKTLSRIIWTYRLFQMRPTSPSQASIVDDVAQGVGLPAILTAETTKLIHRDVATSKRMQSNSVLYWEKSLMIQKKEVERVKSPLYSTGPVDGDISYWKALLFGPAGSPYENRVFLIDMHFPPLYPFKPPKVFFSTKVFHPNVGDRGDIFLRMLSTDYYSPSSTIHKVLTKIHEMLSNPALAY
;
A
#
# COMPACT_ATOMS: atom_id res chain seq x y z
N LYS A 1 11.49 -5.08 13.13
CA LYS A 1 10.59 -5.89 13.99
C LYS A 1 9.44 -5.00 14.44
N SER A 2 8.21 -5.34 14.00
CA SER A 2 7.07 -4.41 13.91
C SER A 2 6.56 -3.91 15.26
N ARG A 3 6.19 -2.61 15.34
CA ARG A 3 5.56 -1.95 16.52
C ARG A 3 4.33 -2.71 17.06
N PHE A 4 3.69 -3.53 16.22
CA PHE A 4 2.63 -4.47 16.61
C PHE A 4 3.05 -5.49 17.67
N VAL A 5 4.28 -5.98 17.61
CA VAL A 5 4.81 -6.94 18.60
C VAL A 5 4.99 -6.27 19.96
N PHE A 6 5.32 -4.98 19.97
CA PHE A 6 5.54 -4.23 21.21
C PHE A 6 4.23 -3.97 21.97
N ILE A 7 3.17 -3.56 21.25
CA ILE A 7 1.84 -3.31 21.85
C ILE A 7 1.20 -4.62 22.30
N TYR A 8 1.27 -5.67 21.48
CA TYR A 8 0.78 -6.99 21.87
C TYR A 8 1.49 -7.52 23.12
N ASN A 9 2.80 -7.36 23.21
CA ASN A 9 3.58 -7.78 24.38
C ASN A 9 3.28 -6.94 25.62
N ALA A 10 3.06 -5.62 25.47
CA ALA A 10 2.70 -4.74 26.58
C ALA A 10 1.31 -5.06 27.15
N VAL A 11 0.31 -5.23 26.28
CA VAL A 11 -1.06 -5.61 26.67
C VAL A 11 -1.07 -7.03 27.25
N SER A 12 -0.36 -7.98 26.63
CA SER A 12 -0.22 -9.34 27.14
C SER A 12 0.48 -9.40 28.49
N SER A 13 1.49 -8.54 28.73
CA SER A 13 2.19 -8.44 30.02
C SER A 13 1.29 -7.85 31.11
N ALA A 14 0.54 -6.79 30.80
CA ALA A 14 -0.41 -6.18 31.73
C ALA A 14 -1.53 -7.15 32.14
N VAL A 15 -2.08 -7.90 31.18
CA VAL A 15 -3.09 -8.93 31.43
C VAL A 15 -2.52 -10.08 32.27
N ARG A 16 -1.28 -10.51 32.00
CA ARG A 16 -0.60 -11.55 32.80
C ARG A 16 -0.35 -11.11 34.25
N GLN A 17 0.11 -9.88 34.46
CA GLN A 17 0.30 -9.32 35.81
C GLN A 17 -1.01 -9.22 36.57
N TRP A 18 -2.12 -8.95 35.88
CA TRP A 18 -3.44 -8.84 36.49
C TRP A 18 -4.03 -10.20 36.90
N VAL A 19 -3.78 -11.24 36.10
CA VAL A 19 -4.10 -12.64 36.44
C VAL A 19 -3.28 -13.13 37.63
N GLN A 20 -1.97 -12.82 37.68
CA GLN A 20 -1.09 -13.20 38.80
C GLN A 20 -1.46 -12.56 40.14
N ARG A 21 -2.14 -11.41 40.12
CA ARG A 21 -2.65 -10.74 41.34
C ARG A 21 -3.97 -11.32 41.85
N GLY A 22 -4.43 -12.46 41.30
CA GLY A 22 -5.60 -13.20 41.80
C GLY A 22 -6.96 -12.54 41.56
N LYS A 23 -7.02 -11.47 40.78
CA LYS A 23 -8.24 -10.65 40.59
C LYS A 23 -9.14 -11.10 39.44
N MET A 24 -8.86 -12.25 38.81
CA MET A 24 -9.62 -12.72 37.65
C MET A 24 -10.04 -14.18 37.85
N GLN A 25 -11.33 -14.42 38.10
CA GLN A 25 -11.79 -15.74 38.55
C GLN A 25 -12.14 -16.75 37.45
N THR A 26 -12.26 -16.41 36.16
CA THR A 26 -12.56 -17.44 35.14
C THR A 26 -12.06 -17.15 33.72
N LYS A 27 -11.75 -18.22 32.97
CA LYS A 27 -11.37 -18.22 31.54
C LYS A 27 -12.36 -17.46 30.64
N LYS A 28 -13.63 -17.40 31.03
CA LYS A 28 -14.70 -16.69 30.30
C LYS A 28 -14.45 -15.17 30.22
N THR A 29 -13.86 -14.56 31.25
CA THR A 29 -13.58 -13.11 31.29
C THR A 29 -12.40 -12.73 30.40
N LEU A 30 -11.37 -13.57 30.35
CA LEU A 30 -10.22 -13.37 29.46
C LEU A 30 -10.63 -13.48 27.98
N SER A 31 -11.48 -14.46 27.65
CA SER A 31 -12.05 -14.61 26.31
C SER A 31 -12.92 -13.42 25.91
N ARG A 32 -13.68 -12.83 26.84
CA ARG A 32 -14.49 -11.62 26.57
C ARG A 32 -13.62 -10.39 26.31
N ILE A 33 -12.51 -10.19 27.04
CA ILE A 33 -11.59 -9.07 26.82
C ILE A 33 -10.82 -9.20 25.50
N ILE A 34 -10.39 -10.41 25.15
CA ILE A 34 -9.73 -10.66 23.86
C ILE A 34 -10.73 -10.49 22.70
N TRP A 35 -11.99 -10.87 22.90
CA TRP A 35 -13.05 -10.69 21.92
C TRP A 35 -13.46 -9.22 21.75
N THR A 36 -13.59 -8.43 22.83
CA THR A 36 -13.85 -6.99 22.74
C THR A 36 -12.69 -6.24 22.08
N TYR A 37 -11.45 -6.65 22.32
CA TYR A 37 -10.27 -6.09 21.63
C TYR A 37 -10.23 -6.48 20.13
N ARG A 38 -10.73 -7.67 19.75
CA ARG A 38 -10.90 -8.06 18.33
C ARG A 38 -12.00 -7.27 17.63
N LEU A 39 -13.11 -7.00 18.31
CA LEU A 39 -14.18 -6.15 17.79
C LEU A 39 -13.74 -4.70 17.62
N PHE A 40 -12.96 -4.17 18.56
CA PHE A 40 -12.43 -2.81 18.47
C PHE A 40 -11.46 -2.60 17.29
N GLN A 41 -10.85 -3.68 16.77
CA GLN A 41 -10.02 -3.65 15.56
C GLN A 41 -10.81 -3.85 14.25
N MET A 42 -12.10 -4.18 14.31
CA MET A 42 -12.96 -4.17 13.14
C MET A 42 -13.52 -2.76 12.98
N ARG A 43 -13.22 -2.07 11.86
CA ARG A 43 -13.81 -0.76 11.56
C ARG A 43 -15.34 -0.87 11.63
N PRO A 44 -16.05 -0.03 12.39
CA PRO A 44 -17.50 0.06 12.26
C PRO A 44 -17.82 0.67 10.90
N THR A 45 -18.52 -0.08 10.06
CA THR A 45 -18.92 0.37 8.72
C THR A 45 -20.31 0.98 8.71
N SER A 46 -21.00 1.05 9.85
CA SER A 46 -22.33 1.68 9.97
C SER A 46 -22.62 2.28 11.35
N PRO A 47 -23.51 3.29 11.44
CA PRO A 47 -23.85 3.98 12.70
C PRO A 47 -24.51 3.09 13.77
N SER A 48 -25.21 2.02 13.38
CA SER A 48 -25.86 1.10 14.34
C SER A 48 -24.86 0.31 15.17
N GLN A 49 -23.67 0.01 14.61
CA GLN A 49 -22.62 -0.74 15.30
C GLN A 49 -21.90 0.09 16.37
N ALA A 50 -21.90 1.42 16.26
CA ALA A 50 -21.31 2.30 17.28
C ALA A 50 -22.13 2.28 18.57
N SER A 51 -23.47 2.29 18.48
CA SER A 51 -24.36 2.21 19.65
C SER A 51 -24.16 0.93 20.47
N ILE A 52 -23.87 -0.19 19.80
CA ILE A 52 -23.59 -1.49 20.45
C ILE A 52 -22.30 -1.44 21.26
N VAL A 53 -21.29 -0.66 20.83
CA VAL A 53 -20.03 -0.50 21.55
C VAL A 53 -20.24 0.32 22.83
N ASP A 54 -21.09 1.34 22.77
CA ASP A 54 -21.43 2.17 23.92
C ASP A 54 -22.28 1.41 24.96
N ASP A 55 -23.24 0.59 24.52
CA ASP A 55 -24.04 -0.27 25.41
C ASP A 55 -23.18 -1.33 26.13
N VAL A 56 -22.19 -1.89 25.43
CA VAL A 56 -21.24 -2.86 26.02
C VAL A 56 -20.29 -2.18 27.02
N ALA A 57 -19.93 -0.91 26.80
CA ALA A 57 -19.13 -0.13 27.75
C ALA A 57 -19.90 0.21 29.04
N GLN A 58 -21.23 0.42 28.94
CA GLN A 58 -22.08 0.72 30.09
C GLN A 58 -22.46 -0.54 30.91
N GLY A 59 -22.54 -1.72 30.29
CA GLY A 59 -22.90 -2.98 30.96
C GLY A 59 -21.78 -3.65 31.76
N VAL A 60 -20.52 -3.28 31.54
CA VAL A 60 -19.38 -3.77 32.32
C VAL A 60 -19.05 -2.72 33.35
N GLY A 61 -19.40 -2.95 34.63
CA GLY A 61 -19.09 -2.06 35.75
C GLY A 61 -17.59 -1.84 35.95
N LEU A 62 -16.98 -1.05 35.08
CA LEU A 62 -15.62 -0.57 35.16
C LEU A 62 -15.61 0.61 36.15
N PRO A 63 -14.72 0.63 37.16
CA PRO A 63 -14.65 1.75 38.08
C PRO A 63 -14.31 3.04 37.34
N ALA A 64 -14.89 4.17 37.74
CA ALA A 64 -14.81 5.48 37.07
C ALA A 64 -13.36 5.97 36.78
N ILE A 65 -12.38 5.45 37.53
CA ILE A 65 -10.94 5.72 37.35
C ILE A 65 -10.42 5.06 36.06
N LEU A 66 -10.87 3.84 35.75
CA LEU A 66 -10.54 3.15 34.51
C LEU A 66 -11.13 3.89 33.31
N THR A 67 -12.34 4.45 33.40
CA THR A 67 -12.90 5.28 32.31
C THR A 67 -12.11 6.57 32.12
N ALA A 68 -11.75 7.31 33.18
CA ALA A 68 -11.01 8.56 33.00
C ALA A 68 -9.60 8.36 32.41
N GLU A 69 -8.88 7.32 32.83
CA GLU A 69 -7.55 7.00 32.28
C GLU A 69 -7.63 6.37 30.90
N THR A 70 -8.58 5.47 30.64
CA THR A 70 -8.79 4.90 29.29
C THR A 70 -9.27 5.95 28.32
N THR A 71 -10.18 6.86 28.71
CA THR A 71 -10.62 7.98 27.87
C THR A 71 -9.47 8.96 27.61
N LYS A 72 -8.61 9.27 28.59
CA LYS A 72 -7.39 10.08 28.35
C LYS A 72 -6.41 9.39 27.41
N LEU A 73 -6.22 8.08 27.53
CA LEU A 73 -5.37 7.29 26.63
C LEU A 73 -5.97 7.23 25.22
N ILE A 74 -7.28 7.02 25.09
CA ILE A 74 -8.00 7.04 23.81
C ILE A 74 -7.91 8.42 23.15
N HIS A 75 -8.13 9.53 23.89
CA HIS A 75 -7.99 10.86 23.32
C HIS A 75 -6.55 11.19 22.94
N ARG A 76 -5.56 10.72 23.73
CA ARG A 76 -4.13 10.86 23.42
C ARG A 76 -3.74 10.02 22.21
N ASP A 77 -4.30 8.82 22.06
CA ASP A 77 -4.11 7.93 20.92
C ASP A 77 -4.84 8.44 19.67
N VAL A 78 -6.01 9.07 19.81
CA VAL A 78 -6.72 9.75 18.71
C VAL A 78 -5.98 11.02 18.29
N ALA A 79 -5.44 11.80 19.23
CA ALA A 79 -4.64 12.99 18.93
C ALA A 79 -3.28 12.64 18.33
N THR A 80 -2.61 11.57 18.82
CA THR A 80 -1.39 11.04 18.19
C THR A 80 -1.68 10.36 16.87
N SER A 81 -2.83 9.70 16.69
CA SER A 81 -3.28 9.13 15.40
C SER A 81 -3.59 10.23 14.38
N LYS A 82 -4.29 11.31 14.77
CA LYS A 82 -4.48 12.50 13.93
C LYS A 82 -3.15 13.19 13.60
N ARG A 83 -2.23 13.30 14.55
CA ARG A 83 -0.88 13.87 14.35
C ARG A 83 0.04 12.95 13.52
N MET A 84 -0.15 11.63 13.58
CA MET A 84 0.56 10.65 12.74
C MET A 84 -0.03 10.58 11.33
N GLN A 85 -1.35 10.65 11.17
CA GLN A 85 -2.02 10.79 9.86
C GLN A 85 -1.63 12.10 9.16
N SER A 86 -1.45 13.19 9.92
CA SER A 86 -1.05 14.48 9.38
C SER A 86 0.42 14.57 8.94
N ASN A 87 1.30 13.63 9.34
CA ASN A 87 2.76 13.72 9.10
C ASN A 87 3.38 12.48 8.44
N SER A 88 2.59 11.51 7.97
CA SER A 88 3.14 10.31 7.32
C SER A 88 2.71 10.20 5.87
N VAL A 89 3.54 10.69 4.96
CA VAL A 89 3.51 10.20 3.57
C VAL A 89 3.58 8.67 3.63
N LEU A 90 2.55 8.00 3.12
CA LEU A 90 2.41 6.54 3.17
C LEU A 90 3.61 5.89 2.47
N TYR A 91 4.00 4.67 2.88
CA TYR A 91 5.22 4.03 2.35
C TYR A 91 5.24 3.93 0.81
N TRP A 92 4.09 3.63 0.20
CA TRP A 92 3.95 3.57 -1.25
C TRP A 92 4.15 4.95 -1.92
N GLU A 93 3.65 6.03 -1.33
CA GLU A 93 3.87 7.40 -1.80
C GLU A 93 5.35 7.78 -1.71
N LYS A 94 6.03 7.39 -0.62
CA LYS A 94 7.49 7.56 -0.50
C LYS A 94 8.25 6.82 -1.59
N SER A 95 7.85 5.58 -1.88
CA SER A 95 8.46 4.80 -2.98
C SER A 95 8.27 5.50 -4.33
N LEU A 96 7.08 6.05 -4.62
CA LEU A 96 6.83 6.78 -5.86
C LEU A 96 7.63 8.08 -5.95
N MET A 97 7.80 8.81 -4.84
CA MET A 97 8.67 9.97 -4.80
C MET A 97 10.14 9.61 -5.07
N ILE A 98 10.60 8.45 -4.59
CA ILE A 98 11.96 7.95 -4.90
C ILE A 98 12.06 7.62 -6.39
N GLN A 99 11.06 6.95 -6.96
CA GLN A 99 11.03 6.65 -8.40
C GLN A 99 11.03 7.93 -9.25
N LYS A 100 10.31 8.96 -8.84
CA LYS A 100 10.29 10.27 -9.53
C LYS A 100 11.67 10.89 -9.56
N LYS A 101 12.35 10.95 -8.41
CA LYS A 101 13.72 11.46 -8.31
C LYS A 101 14.70 10.63 -9.15
N GLU A 102 14.52 9.31 -9.20
CA GLU A 102 15.35 8.44 -10.03
C GLU A 102 15.19 8.76 -11.51
N VAL A 103 13.94 8.89 -12.01
CA VAL A 103 13.66 9.26 -13.40
C VAL A 103 14.28 10.61 -13.75
N GLU A 104 14.08 11.62 -12.88
CA GLU A 104 14.65 12.97 -13.05
C GLU A 104 16.18 12.97 -13.08
N ARG A 105 16.81 12.03 -12.36
CA ARG A 105 18.25 11.85 -12.34
C ARG A 105 18.77 11.13 -13.58
N VAL A 106 18.07 10.09 -14.04
CA VAL A 106 18.50 9.25 -15.18
C VAL A 106 18.44 10.02 -16.50
N LYS A 107 17.41 10.85 -16.72
CA LYS A 107 17.21 11.64 -17.96
C LYS A 107 17.43 10.81 -19.24
N SER A 108 16.73 9.68 -19.33
CA SER A 108 16.87 8.78 -20.47
C SER A 108 16.42 9.47 -21.77
N PRO A 109 17.13 9.28 -22.91
CA PRO A 109 16.66 9.75 -24.21
C PRO A 109 15.53 8.87 -24.78
N LEU A 110 15.29 7.69 -24.20
CA LEU A 110 14.32 6.72 -24.70
C LEU A 110 12.88 7.11 -24.37
N TYR A 111 12.67 7.88 -23.31
CA TYR A 111 11.34 8.23 -22.86
C TYR A 111 11.32 9.54 -22.05
N SER A 112 10.14 10.15 -21.98
CA SER A 112 9.79 11.16 -20.98
C SER A 112 8.64 10.63 -20.13
N THR A 113 8.68 10.76 -18.80
CA THR A 113 7.63 10.22 -17.93
C THR A 113 7.45 11.02 -16.64
N GLY A 114 6.23 10.98 -16.09
CA GLY A 114 5.89 11.60 -14.83
C GLY A 114 4.42 11.42 -14.42
N PRO A 115 4.06 11.85 -13.19
CA PRO A 115 2.68 11.83 -12.70
C PRO A 115 1.79 12.78 -13.49
N VAL A 116 0.52 12.42 -13.64
CA VAL A 116 -0.49 13.19 -14.38
C VAL A 116 -1.37 13.95 -13.40
N ASP A 117 -1.65 15.23 -13.68
CA ASP A 117 -2.60 16.08 -12.93
C ASP A 117 -2.39 16.10 -11.40
N GLY A 118 -1.14 15.89 -10.95
CA GLY A 118 -0.80 15.82 -9.53
C GLY A 118 -1.14 14.49 -8.85
N ASP A 119 -1.76 13.54 -9.55
CA ASP A 119 -1.97 12.18 -9.06
C ASP A 119 -0.66 11.38 -9.15
N ILE A 120 -0.01 11.17 -8.01
CA ILE A 120 1.22 10.40 -7.93
C ILE A 120 1.03 8.91 -8.23
N SER A 121 -0.21 8.39 -8.17
CA SER A 121 -0.53 6.99 -8.43
C SER A 121 -0.78 6.68 -9.91
N TYR A 122 -0.87 7.71 -10.76
CA TYR A 122 -1.10 7.59 -12.19
C TYR A 122 -0.06 8.38 -12.99
N TRP A 123 0.72 7.67 -13.79
CA TRP A 123 1.79 8.26 -14.59
C TRP A 123 1.57 7.98 -16.05
N LYS A 124 2.06 8.92 -16.87
CA LYS A 124 2.20 8.73 -18.31
C LYS A 124 3.66 8.70 -18.69
N ALA A 125 3.97 7.96 -19.74
CA ALA A 125 5.24 8.02 -20.42
C ALA A 125 5.04 8.23 -21.93
N LEU A 126 5.89 9.04 -22.52
CA LEU A 126 6.15 9.10 -23.95
C LEU A 126 7.38 8.24 -24.20
N LEU A 127 7.22 7.14 -24.93
CA LEU A 127 8.29 6.24 -25.31
C LEU A 127 8.63 6.45 -26.79
N PHE A 128 9.89 6.74 -27.09
CA PHE A 128 10.37 6.86 -28.46
C PHE A 128 10.65 5.48 -29.03
N GLY A 129 10.25 5.24 -30.28
CA GLY A 129 10.44 3.97 -30.94
C GLY A 129 11.93 3.67 -31.19
N PRO A 130 12.37 2.41 -31.03
CA PRO A 130 13.76 2.05 -31.25
C PRO A 130 14.20 2.24 -32.71
N ALA A 131 15.40 2.78 -32.91
CA ALA A 131 16.03 2.86 -34.22
C ALA A 131 16.31 1.47 -34.80
N GLY A 132 16.19 1.32 -36.12
CA GLY A 132 16.35 0.05 -36.82
C GLY A 132 15.21 -0.95 -36.58
N SER A 133 14.10 -0.52 -35.97
CA SER A 133 12.91 -1.35 -35.74
C SER A 133 11.72 -0.85 -36.59
N PRO A 134 10.67 -1.67 -36.79
CA PRO A 134 9.43 -1.22 -37.42
C PRO A 134 8.74 -0.04 -36.72
N TYR A 135 9.18 0.27 -35.50
CA TYR A 135 8.64 1.33 -34.66
C TYR A 135 9.48 2.62 -34.70
N GLU A 136 10.58 2.64 -35.46
CA GLU A 136 11.44 3.82 -35.58
C GLU A 136 10.64 5.07 -35.96
N ASN A 137 11.03 6.24 -35.42
CA ASN A 137 10.37 7.53 -35.61
C ASN A 137 8.91 7.61 -35.13
N ARG A 138 8.43 6.60 -34.38
CA ARG A 138 7.12 6.66 -33.69
C ARG A 138 7.29 7.08 -32.23
N VAL A 139 6.19 7.60 -31.67
CA VAL A 139 6.07 7.92 -30.24
C VAL A 139 4.87 7.19 -29.69
N PHE A 140 5.07 6.49 -28.57
CA PHE A 140 4.03 5.72 -27.90
C PHE A 140 3.67 6.35 -26.56
N LEU A 141 2.38 6.52 -26.32
CA LEU A 141 1.85 6.86 -25.01
C LEU A 141 1.68 5.58 -24.20
N ILE A 142 2.21 5.59 -22.98
CA ILE A 142 2.12 4.49 -22.02
C ILE A 142 1.49 5.04 -20.75
N ASP A 143 0.48 4.33 -20.26
CA ASP A 143 -0.16 4.57 -18.98
C ASP A 143 0.38 3.61 -17.93
N MET A 144 0.66 4.14 -16.73
CA MET A 144 1.15 3.39 -15.58
C MET A 144 0.30 3.69 -14.35
N HIS A 145 -0.37 2.67 -13.82
CA HIS A 145 -1.15 2.76 -12.59
C HIS A 145 -0.49 1.99 -11.46
N PHE A 146 -0.16 2.70 -10.38
CA PHE A 146 0.53 2.13 -9.23
C PHE A 146 -0.50 1.67 -8.19
N PRO A 147 -0.45 0.39 -7.74
CA PRO A 147 -1.37 -0.09 -6.73
C PRO A 147 -1.01 0.47 -5.33
N PRO A 148 -1.94 0.48 -4.37
CA PRO A 148 -1.67 0.91 -2.98
C PRO A 148 -0.59 0.08 -2.26
N LEU A 149 -0.28 -1.12 -2.78
CA LEU A 149 0.76 -2.00 -2.26
C LEU A 149 2.11 -1.86 -3.00
N TYR A 150 2.26 -0.86 -3.87
CA TYR A 150 3.55 -0.56 -4.51
C TYR A 150 4.61 -0.23 -3.43
N PRO A 151 5.86 -0.72 -3.56
CA PRO A 151 6.47 -1.47 -4.66
C PRO A 151 6.45 -2.99 -4.45
N PHE A 152 5.56 -3.55 -3.62
CA PHE A 152 5.47 -5.01 -3.46
C PHE A 152 4.56 -5.67 -4.50
N LYS A 153 3.72 -4.88 -5.17
CA LYS A 153 2.96 -5.29 -6.34
C LYS A 153 3.40 -4.47 -7.55
N PRO A 154 3.45 -5.07 -8.75
CA PRO A 154 3.84 -4.38 -9.97
C PRO A 154 2.85 -3.26 -10.32
N PRO A 155 3.30 -2.19 -10.98
CA PRO A 155 2.39 -1.27 -11.64
C PRO A 155 1.66 -1.97 -12.78
N LYS A 156 0.42 -1.58 -13.06
CA LYS A 156 -0.25 -1.94 -14.31
C LYS A 156 0.24 -1.00 -15.39
N VAL A 157 0.73 -1.55 -16.49
CA VAL A 157 1.31 -0.79 -17.60
C VAL A 157 0.65 -1.20 -18.89
N PHE A 158 0.20 -0.22 -19.67
CA PHE A 158 -0.42 -0.46 -20.97
C PHE A 158 -0.11 0.66 -21.95
N PHE A 159 -0.10 0.34 -23.23
CA PHE A 159 -0.01 1.32 -24.31
C PHE A 159 -1.37 2.00 -24.51
N SER A 160 -1.44 3.33 -24.39
CA SER A 160 -2.60 4.12 -24.81
C SER A 160 -2.64 4.25 -26.33
N THR A 161 -1.46 4.32 -26.97
CA THR A 161 -1.33 4.28 -28.43
C THR A 161 -1.55 2.84 -28.91
N LYS A 162 -2.30 2.62 -29.98
CA LYS A 162 -2.42 1.27 -30.56
C LYS A 162 -1.07 0.80 -31.11
N VAL A 163 -0.60 -0.35 -30.62
CA VAL A 163 0.65 -0.98 -31.05
C VAL A 163 0.34 -2.41 -31.49
N PHE A 164 0.82 -2.77 -32.68
CA PHE A 164 0.75 -4.14 -33.16
C PHE A 164 2.04 -4.86 -32.81
N HIS A 165 2.04 -5.65 -31.73
CA HIS A 165 3.22 -6.36 -31.24
C HIS A 165 2.80 -7.67 -30.56
N PRO A 166 3.53 -8.80 -30.74
CA PRO A 166 3.12 -10.10 -30.18
C PRO A 166 2.86 -10.11 -28.66
N ASN A 167 3.57 -9.23 -27.95
CA ASN A 167 3.54 -9.14 -26.49
C ASN A 167 2.66 -7.98 -26.00
N VAL A 168 1.81 -7.44 -26.88
CA VAL A 168 0.85 -6.38 -26.57
C VAL A 168 -0.55 -6.87 -26.94
N GLY A 169 -1.45 -6.89 -25.96
CA GLY A 169 -2.85 -7.28 -26.20
C GLY A 169 -3.64 -6.20 -26.94
N ASP A 170 -4.84 -6.54 -27.41
CA ASP A 170 -5.69 -5.63 -28.19
C ASP A 170 -6.06 -4.32 -27.46
N ARG A 171 -6.06 -4.36 -26.12
CA ARG A 171 -6.33 -3.20 -25.25
C ARG A 171 -5.07 -2.41 -24.87
N GLY A 172 -3.90 -2.82 -25.37
CA GLY A 172 -2.61 -2.23 -25.05
C GLY A 172 -1.90 -2.85 -23.85
N ASP A 173 -2.47 -3.88 -23.21
CA ASP A 173 -1.84 -4.60 -22.10
C ASP A 173 -0.48 -5.17 -22.50
N ILE A 174 0.56 -4.93 -21.69
CA ILE A 174 1.92 -5.36 -21.98
C ILE A 174 2.24 -6.65 -21.22
N PHE A 175 2.59 -7.70 -21.95
CA PHE A 175 2.96 -8.99 -21.39
C PHE A 175 4.48 -9.11 -21.25
N LEU A 176 5.00 -8.54 -20.16
CA LEU A 176 6.41 -8.71 -19.76
C LEU A 176 6.50 -9.53 -18.48
N ARG A 177 7.43 -10.48 -18.44
CA ARG A 177 7.69 -11.32 -17.26
C ARG A 177 7.94 -10.47 -16.01
N MET A 178 8.70 -9.39 -16.12
CA MET A 178 9.00 -8.52 -14.98
C MET A 178 7.78 -7.80 -14.41
N LEU A 179 6.67 -7.70 -15.14
CA LEU A 179 5.40 -7.11 -14.67
C LEU A 179 4.43 -8.17 -14.13
N SER A 180 4.78 -9.45 -14.23
CA SER A 180 4.00 -10.55 -13.67
C SER A 180 4.22 -10.68 -12.17
N THR A 181 3.16 -10.92 -11.41
CA THR A 181 3.21 -11.01 -9.93
C THR A 181 4.27 -12.00 -9.42
N ASP A 182 4.49 -13.11 -10.14
CA ASP A 182 5.39 -14.18 -9.71
C ASP A 182 6.89 -13.84 -9.92
N TYR A 183 7.20 -12.91 -10.82
CA TYR A 183 8.57 -12.55 -11.19
C TYR A 183 8.91 -11.08 -10.90
N TYR A 184 7.94 -10.29 -10.44
CA TYR A 184 8.14 -8.90 -10.11
C TYR A 184 9.03 -8.74 -8.86
N SER A 185 10.07 -7.93 -8.99
CA SER A 185 10.91 -7.52 -7.87
C SER A 185 10.53 -6.11 -7.38
N PRO A 186 10.42 -5.87 -6.07
CA PRO A 186 10.26 -4.52 -5.51
C PRO A 186 11.42 -3.55 -5.81
N SER A 187 12.56 -4.07 -6.26
CA SER A 187 13.70 -3.27 -6.73
C SER A 187 13.62 -2.90 -8.22
N SER A 188 12.54 -3.27 -8.90
CA SER A 188 12.25 -2.86 -10.28
C SER A 188 11.85 -1.40 -10.31
N THR A 189 12.62 -0.60 -11.03
CA THR A 189 12.41 0.84 -11.14
C THR A 189 11.64 1.18 -12.41
N ILE A 190 11.01 2.35 -12.47
CA ILE A 190 10.27 2.82 -13.66
C ILE A 190 11.20 2.86 -14.87
N HIS A 191 12.45 3.27 -14.67
CA HIS A 191 13.47 3.22 -15.72
C HIS A 191 13.67 1.81 -16.27
N LYS A 192 13.87 0.81 -15.40
CA LYS A 192 14.02 -0.59 -15.84
C LYS A 192 12.80 -1.09 -16.60
N VAL A 193 11.59 -0.74 -16.15
CA VAL A 193 10.34 -1.13 -16.82
C VAL A 193 10.28 -0.54 -18.24
N LEU A 194 10.47 0.78 -18.38
CA LEU A 194 10.40 1.45 -19.68
C LEU A 194 11.53 1.03 -20.63
N THR A 195 12.75 0.83 -20.12
CA THR A 195 13.86 0.25 -20.90
C THR A 195 13.50 -1.15 -21.39
N LYS A 196 12.86 -1.98 -20.55
CA LYS A 196 12.49 -3.33 -20.99
C LYS A 196 11.39 -3.34 -22.04
N ILE A 197 10.43 -2.42 -21.94
CA ILE A 197 9.41 -2.22 -22.98
C ILE A 197 10.08 -1.76 -24.29
N HIS A 198 11.05 -0.85 -24.23
CA HIS A 198 11.80 -0.42 -25.40
C HIS A 198 12.57 -1.58 -26.06
N GLU A 199 13.28 -2.39 -25.28
CA GLU A 199 13.98 -3.59 -25.77
C GLU A 199 13.01 -4.60 -26.40
N MET A 200 11.84 -4.79 -25.80
CA MET A 200 10.80 -5.68 -26.30
C MET A 200 10.35 -5.28 -27.71
N LEU A 201 10.20 -3.98 -27.99
CA LEU A 201 9.82 -3.48 -29.31
C LEU A 201 10.88 -3.82 -30.39
N SER A 202 12.17 -3.87 -30.03
CA SER A 202 13.24 -4.28 -30.95
C SER A 202 13.39 -5.81 -31.06
N ASN A 203 13.03 -6.55 -30.02
CA ASN A 203 13.23 -7.99 -29.95
C ASN A 203 11.97 -8.69 -29.41
N PRO A 204 11.10 -9.20 -30.32
CA PRO A 204 9.83 -9.80 -29.93
C PRO A 204 9.99 -11.09 -29.09
N ALA A 205 11.16 -11.75 -29.14
CA ALA A 205 11.43 -12.96 -28.35
C ALA A 205 11.61 -12.71 -26.85
N LEU A 206 11.69 -11.45 -26.40
CA LEU A 206 11.93 -11.10 -24.99
C LEU A 206 10.74 -11.27 -24.04
N ALA A 207 9.60 -11.79 -24.50
CA ALA A 207 8.47 -12.09 -23.61
C ALA A 207 8.27 -13.58 -23.39
N TYR A 208 9.07 -14.16 -22.49
CA TYR A 208 8.76 -15.39 -21.74
C TYR A 208 9.50 -15.38 -20.40
#